data_AF-A0A1Q9NXJ6-F1
#
_entry.id   AF-A0A1Q9NXJ6-F1
#
_cell.length_a   1.000
_cell.length_b   1.000
_cell.length_c   1.000
_cell.angle_alpha   90.00
_cell.angle_beta   90.00
_cell.angle_gamma   90.00
#
_symmetry.space_group_name_H-M   'P 1'
#
loop_
_entity.id
_entity.type
_entity.pdbx_description
1 polymer ?
#
loop_
_entity_poly.entity_id
_entity_poly.type
_entity_poly.pdbx_seq_one_letter_code
_entity_poly.pdbx_strand_id
1 'polypeptide(L)'
;MPLDLSKLKELIEELKTLSNDTNLHSKQKFQVKRLSDTSIQNFQKKEFLLETEKKAYFEISHYFRLIAVSIEDTTISFEIWIKGVLPYLLPHHGIDFDEWDRICTIGDSDSTLENELNLGWEEFLKNIVEDGKIDEKVWDFIQEGKNRVNHLTKAKNL
;
A
#
# COMPACT_ATOMS: atom_id res chain seq x y z
N MET A 1 -13.10 -8.77 -19.30
CA MET A 1 -13.12 -7.64 -20.26
C MET A 1 -11.80 -6.92 -20.13
N PRO A 2 -11.07 -6.64 -21.23
CA PRO A 2 -9.85 -5.83 -21.14
C PRO A 2 -10.19 -4.43 -20.64
N LEU A 3 -9.34 -3.87 -19.77
CA LEU A 3 -9.51 -2.50 -19.25
C LEU A 3 -9.46 -1.50 -20.41
N ASP A 4 -10.39 -0.55 -20.39
CA ASP A 4 -10.46 0.55 -21.36
C ASP A 4 -9.23 1.45 -21.23
N LEU A 5 -8.38 1.45 -22.26
CA LEU A 5 -7.12 2.19 -22.34
C LEU A 5 -7.29 3.70 -22.13
N SER A 6 -8.47 4.27 -22.41
CA SER A 6 -8.72 5.70 -22.17
C SER A 6 -8.89 5.99 -20.69
N LYS A 7 -9.62 5.14 -19.97
CA LYS A 7 -9.83 5.26 -18.51
C LYS A 7 -8.56 5.02 -17.72
N LEU A 8 -7.66 4.17 -18.25
CA LEU A 8 -6.35 3.93 -17.65
C LEU A 8 -5.43 5.14 -17.79
N LYS A 9 -5.49 5.84 -18.93
CA LYS A 9 -4.73 7.09 -19.13
C LYS A 9 -5.23 8.22 -18.26
N GLU A 10 -6.55 8.35 -18.09
CA GLU A 10 -7.13 9.31 -17.13
C GLU A 10 -6.66 9.02 -15.70
N LEU A 11 -6.70 7.76 -15.26
CA LEU A 11 -6.21 7.37 -13.93
C LEU A 11 -4.72 7.67 -13.76
N ILE A 12 -3.87 7.39 -14.76
CA ILE A 12 -2.44 7.68 -14.70
C ILE A 12 -2.18 9.20 -14.61
N GLU A 13 -2.94 10.02 -15.33
CA GLU A 13 -2.76 11.48 -15.31
C GLU A 13 -3.32 12.11 -14.01
N GLU A 14 -4.41 11.59 -13.45
CA GLU A 14 -4.90 11.94 -12.10
C GLU A 14 -3.86 11.58 -11.02
N LEU A 15 -3.22 10.42 -11.14
CA LEU A 15 -2.20 9.99 -10.17
C LEU A 15 -0.90 10.78 -10.27
N LYS A 16 -0.50 11.21 -11.48
CA LYS A 16 0.63 12.12 -11.66
C LYS A 16 0.35 13.52 -11.12
N THR A 17 -0.88 14.01 -11.27
CA THR A 17 -1.26 15.33 -10.72
C THR A 17 -1.31 15.31 -9.19
N LEU A 18 -1.81 14.23 -8.59
CA LEU A 18 -1.77 14.01 -7.14
C LEU A 18 -0.33 13.81 -6.61
N SER A 19 0.54 13.13 -7.36
CA SER A 19 1.96 12.95 -7.00
C SER A 19 2.78 14.25 -7.10
N ASN A 20 2.39 15.18 -7.97
CA ASN A 20 3.05 16.48 -8.09
C ASN A 20 2.56 17.49 -7.04
N ASP A 21 1.44 17.21 -6.38
CA ASP A 21 0.98 17.96 -5.21
C ASP A 21 1.83 17.57 -3.98
N THR A 22 3.05 18.11 -3.99
CA THR A 22 4.10 17.95 -2.95
C THR A 22 3.67 18.43 -1.56
N ASN A 23 2.43 18.89 -1.39
CA ASN A 23 1.85 19.27 -0.11
C ASN A 23 0.99 18.18 0.55
N LEU A 24 0.59 17.11 -0.15
CA LEU A 24 -0.16 16.02 0.51
C LEU A 24 0.74 15.02 1.26
N HIS A 25 2.00 14.89 0.85
CA HIS A 25 2.91 13.88 1.38
C HIS A 25 3.66 14.27 2.67
N SER A 26 3.49 15.49 3.21
CA SER A 26 4.34 15.98 4.32
C SER A 26 3.78 15.82 5.74
N LYS A 27 2.52 15.40 5.96
CA LYS A 27 1.94 15.42 7.33
C LYS A 27 0.91 14.34 7.68
N GLN A 28 1.09 13.11 7.24
CA GLN A 28 0.48 11.97 7.94
C GLN A 28 1.55 10.96 8.32
N LYS A 29 2.32 11.31 9.37
CA LYS A 29 2.88 10.29 10.24
C LYS A 29 1.70 9.53 10.83
N PHE A 30 1.39 8.35 10.32
CA PHE A 30 0.46 7.44 10.96
C PHE A 30 1.11 6.98 12.28
N GLN A 31 0.95 7.78 13.33
CA GLN A 31 1.25 7.34 14.69
C GLN A 31 0.13 6.41 15.12
N VAL A 32 0.34 5.11 14.92
CA VAL A 32 -0.39 4.09 15.69
C VAL A 32 0.00 4.33 17.16
N LYS A 33 -0.95 4.84 17.96
CA LYS A 33 -0.76 5.07 19.40
C LYS A 33 -0.45 3.74 20.08
N ARG A 34 0.82 3.50 20.43
CA ARG A 34 1.25 2.39 21.29
C ARG A 34 0.65 2.54 22.69
N LEU A 35 -0.05 1.50 23.14
CA LEU A 35 -0.24 1.22 24.57
C LEU A 35 0.88 0.28 25.02
N SER A 36 2.03 0.83 25.39
CA SER A 36 2.97 0.15 26.29
C SER A 36 4.09 1.10 26.69
N ASP A 37 3.89 1.81 27.79
CA ASP A 37 4.99 2.38 28.57
C ASP A 37 5.77 1.23 29.20
N THR A 38 6.93 0.90 28.66
CA THR A 38 8.06 0.47 29.49
C THR A 38 9.38 0.77 28.79
N SER A 39 10.11 1.68 29.41
CA SER A 39 11.47 2.09 29.13
C SER A 39 12.49 0.97 29.34
N ILE A 40 13.20 0.56 28.29
CA ILE A 40 14.59 0.08 28.40
C ILE A 40 15.35 0.62 27.17
N GLN A 41 16.19 1.63 27.41
CA GLN A 41 17.27 1.98 26.49
C GLN A 41 18.31 0.85 26.54
N ASN A 42 18.21 -0.09 25.60
CA ASN A 42 19.34 -0.94 25.24
C ASN A 42 19.89 -0.43 23.91
N PHE A 43 21.22 -0.41 23.80
CA PHE A 43 21.95 -0.18 22.55
C PHE A 43 21.41 -1.13 21.46
N GLN A 44 20.39 -0.69 20.72
CA GLN A 44 19.88 -1.42 19.58
C GLN A 44 20.92 -1.28 18.47
N LYS A 45 21.67 -2.36 18.21
CA LYS A 45 22.20 -2.59 16.87
C LYS A 45 21.07 -2.23 15.91
N LYS A 46 21.33 -1.32 14.97
CA LYS A 46 20.37 -0.99 13.91
C LYS A 46 19.94 -2.31 13.30
N GLU A 47 18.72 -2.74 13.56
CA GLU A 47 18.19 -3.95 12.97
C GLU A 47 18.04 -3.65 11.48
N PHE A 48 18.63 -4.48 10.64
CA PHE A 48 18.54 -4.35 9.19
C PHE A 48 17.60 -5.45 8.69
N LEU A 49 16.79 -5.12 7.69
CA LEU A 49 15.99 -6.13 7.00
C LEU A 49 16.91 -7.08 6.23
N LEU A 50 16.60 -8.36 6.29
CA LEU A 50 17.15 -9.36 5.37
C LEU A 50 16.67 -9.06 3.94
N GLU A 51 17.40 -9.51 2.93
CA GLU A 51 17.01 -9.31 1.51
C GLU A 51 15.62 -9.87 1.19
N THR A 52 15.23 -10.98 1.82
CA THR A 52 13.88 -11.56 1.68
C THR A 52 12.80 -10.70 2.32
N GLU A 53 13.08 -10.11 3.48
CA GLU A 53 12.17 -9.20 4.19
C GLU A 53 12.03 -7.89 3.43
N LYS A 54 13.13 -7.38 2.86
CA LYS A 54 13.14 -6.19 2.01
C LYS A 54 12.28 -6.36 0.76
N LYS A 55 12.36 -7.53 0.11
CA LYS A 55 11.50 -7.85 -1.03
C LYS A 55 10.02 -7.89 -0.65
N ALA A 56 9.68 -8.59 0.43
CA ALA A 56 8.31 -8.64 0.93
C ALA A 56 7.80 -7.25 1.33
N TYR A 57 8.63 -6.46 2.02
CA TYR A 57 8.34 -5.07 2.37
C TYR A 57 8.01 -4.22 1.14
N PHE A 58 8.82 -4.30 0.08
CA PHE A 58 8.56 -3.55 -1.15
C PHE A 58 7.27 -3.99 -1.84
N GLU A 59 7.12 -5.29 -2.08
CA GLU A 59 5.95 -5.84 -2.78
C GLU A 59 4.64 -5.53 -2.05
N ILE A 60 4.57 -5.83 -0.75
CA ILE A 60 3.38 -5.57 0.07
C ILE A 60 3.11 -4.06 0.14
N SER A 61 4.14 -3.22 0.30
CA SER A 61 3.97 -1.76 0.29
C SER A 61 3.49 -1.21 -1.05
N HIS A 62 3.93 -1.77 -2.17
CA HIS A 62 3.44 -1.39 -3.49
C HIS A 62 1.98 -1.79 -3.70
N TYR A 63 1.57 -2.98 -3.23
CA TYR A 63 0.15 -3.36 -3.21
C TYR A 63 -0.69 -2.44 -2.33
N PHE A 64 -0.19 -2.01 -1.17
CA PHE A 64 -0.88 -1.01 -0.34
C PHE A 64 -1.09 0.31 -1.11
N ARG A 65 -0.02 0.84 -1.73
CA ARG A 65 -0.10 2.04 -2.56
C ARG A 65 -1.12 1.87 -3.68
N LEU A 66 -1.12 0.73 -4.36
CA LEU A 66 -2.06 0.41 -5.43
C LEU A 66 -3.52 0.46 -4.98
N ILE A 67 -3.84 -0.07 -3.80
CA ILE A 67 -5.19 -0.02 -3.25
C ILE A 67 -5.58 1.42 -2.89
N ALA A 68 -4.69 2.15 -2.22
CA ALA A 68 -4.92 3.52 -1.80
C ALA A 68 -5.20 4.45 -2.99
N VAL A 69 -4.52 4.24 -4.13
CA VAL A 69 -4.77 5.01 -5.36
C VAL A 69 -5.99 4.52 -6.14
N SER A 70 -6.37 3.25 -5.99
CA SER A 70 -7.48 2.65 -6.75
C SER A 70 -8.85 2.90 -6.11
N ILE A 71 -8.91 3.14 -4.81
CA ILE A 71 -10.17 3.34 -4.07
C ILE A 71 -10.14 4.74 -3.46
N GLU A 72 -11.01 5.61 -3.98
CA GLU A 72 -11.08 7.03 -3.61
C GLU A 72 -11.37 7.25 -2.11
N ASP A 73 -12.26 6.45 -1.53
CA ASP A 73 -12.59 6.55 -0.11
C ASP A 73 -11.50 5.88 0.74
N THR A 74 -10.76 6.71 1.50
CA THR A 74 -9.66 6.27 2.37
C THR A 74 -10.09 5.27 3.45
N THR A 75 -11.32 5.38 3.95
CA THR A 75 -11.81 4.44 4.99
C THR A 75 -12.05 3.07 4.39
N ILE A 76 -12.68 3.02 3.21
CA ILE A 76 -12.90 1.77 2.49
C ILE A 76 -11.57 1.18 2.01
N SER A 77 -10.66 1.99 1.49
CA SER A 77 -9.36 1.51 1.02
C SER A 77 -8.55 0.86 2.14
N PHE A 78 -8.53 1.48 3.33
CA PHE A 78 -7.88 0.92 4.51
C PHE A 78 -8.57 -0.35 5.02
N GLU A 79 -9.91 -0.40 4.99
CA GLU A 79 -10.64 -1.61 5.35
C GLU A 79 -10.32 -2.78 4.42
N ILE A 80 -10.34 -2.54 3.11
CA ILE A 80 -9.99 -3.54 2.09
C ILE A 80 -8.55 -4.02 2.27
N TRP A 81 -7.63 -3.10 2.59
CA TRP A 81 -6.25 -3.46 2.90
C TRP A 81 -6.15 -4.39 4.11
N ILE A 82 -6.65 -3.96 5.28
CA ILE A 82 -6.46 -4.69 6.54
C ILE A 82 -7.24 -5.99 6.61
N LYS A 83 -8.47 -6.03 6.04
CA LYS A 83 -9.34 -7.21 6.13
C LYS A 83 -9.24 -8.16 4.92
N GLY A 84 -8.73 -7.67 3.79
CA GLY A 84 -8.68 -8.42 2.53
C GLY A 84 -7.26 -8.69 2.07
N VAL A 85 -6.58 -7.65 1.60
CA VAL A 85 -5.33 -7.82 0.86
C VAL A 85 -4.15 -8.18 1.75
N LEU A 86 -3.94 -7.51 2.88
CA LEU A 86 -2.80 -7.80 3.76
C LEU A 86 -2.85 -9.24 4.32
N PRO A 87 -3.98 -9.74 4.88
CA PRO A 87 -4.10 -11.15 5.30
C PRO A 87 -3.88 -12.15 4.17
N TYR A 88 -4.18 -11.77 2.92
CA TYR A 88 -3.93 -12.59 1.75
C TYR A 88 -2.44 -12.64 1.41
N LEU A 89 -1.76 -11.49 1.33
CA LEU A 89 -0.35 -11.40 0.91
C LEU A 89 0.64 -11.97 1.93
N LEU A 90 0.40 -11.78 3.23
CA LEU A 90 1.34 -12.19 4.29
C LEU A 90 1.74 -13.69 4.22
N PRO A 91 0.80 -14.65 4.10
CA PRO A 91 1.13 -16.07 3.91
C PRO A 91 1.97 -16.38 2.67
N HIS A 92 1.83 -15.63 1.57
CA HIS A 92 2.65 -15.86 0.35
C HIS A 92 4.13 -15.58 0.58
N HIS A 93 4.44 -14.73 1.57
CA HIS A 93 5.80 -14.44 1.99
C HIS A 93 6.24 -15.24 3.23
N GLY A 94 5.36 -16.07 3.80
CA GLY A 94 5.63 -16.79 5.05
C GLY A 94 5.76 -15.87 6.27
N ILE A 95 5.06 -14.73 6.25
CA ILE A 95 5.10 -13.68 7.27
C ILE A 95 3.77 -13.69 8.03
N ASP A 96 3.80 -13.47 9.35
CA ASP A 96 2.60 -13.21 10.15
C ASP A 96 2.45 -11.72 10.48
N PHE A 97 1.38 -11.33 11.19
CA PHE A 97 1.13 -9.92 11.47
C PHE A 97 2.16 -9.29 12.41
N ASP A 98 2.64 -10.03 13.42
CA ASP A 98 3.62 -9.51 14.38
C ASP A 98 4.97 -9.28 13.68
N GLU A 99 5.35 -10.20 12.79
CA GLU A 99 6.55 -10.09 11.98
C GLU A 99 6.44 -8.98 10.93
N TRP A 100 5.26 -8.78 10.33
CA TRP A 100 5.00 -7.66 9.44
C TRP A 100 5.17 -6.31 10.16
N ASP A 101 4.62 -6.17 11.37
CA ASP A 101 4.76 -4.94 12.16
C ASP A 101 6.23 -4.64 12.50
N ARG A 102 7.04 -5.68 12.76
CA ARG A 102 8.49 -5.55 12.95
C ARG A 102 9.16 -5.06 11.67
N ILE A 103 8.84 -5.68 10.52
CA ILE A 103 9.40 -5.31 9.21
C ILE A 103 9.06 -3.86 8.88
N CYS A 104 7.81 -3.42 9.06
CA CYS A 104 7.42 -2.03 8.86
C CYS A 104 8.18 -1.07 9.78
N THR A 105 8.33 -1.41 11.07
CA THR A 105 9.06 -0.57 12.03
C THR A 105 10.49 -0.30 11.57
N ILE A 106 11.17 -1.32 11.02
CA ILE A 106 12.53 -1.17 10.50
C ILE A 106 12.50 -0.45 9.15
N GLY A 107 11.67 -0.89 8.20
CA GLY A 107 11.57 -0.37 6.84
C GLY A 107 11.22 1.12 6.77
N ASP A 108 10.25 1.55 7.57
CA ASP A 108 9.79 2.95 7.64
C ASP A 108 10.81 3.88 8.29
N SER A 109 11.76 3.32 9.06
CA SER A 109 12.80 4.09 9.74
C SER A 109 14.08 4.27 8.90
N ASP A 110 14.19 3.60 7.76
CA ASP A 110 15.36 3.62 6.88
C ASP A 110 15.12 4.46 5.61
N SER A 111 15.70 5.67 5.58
CA SER A 111 15.61 6.58 4.44
C SER A 111 16.21 6.02 3.14
N THR A 112 17.12 5.04 3.20
CA THR A 112 17.63 4.38 2.01
C THR A 112 16.57 3.47 1.40
N LEU A 113 15.86 2.71 2.25
CA LEU A 113 14.76 1.86 1.82
C LEU A 113 13.57 2.67 1.28
N GLU A 114 13.29 3.84 1.84
CA GLU A 114 12.25 4.74 1.33
C GLU A 114 12.51 5.17 -0.12
N ASN A 115 13.76 5.56 -0.43
CA ASN A 115 14.15 5.94 -1.78
C ASN A 115 14.04 4.77 -2.76
N GLU A 116 14.51 3.58 -2.35
CA GLU A 116 14.41 2.37 -3.16
C GLU A 116 12.95 1.95 -3.40
N LEU A 117 12.09 2.05 -2.38
CA LEU A 117 10.67 1.76 -2.49
C LEU A 117 9.99 2.68 -3.52
N ASN A 118 10.38 3.96 -3.58
CA ASN A 118 9.87 4.90 -4.58
C ASN A 118 10.33 4.57 -6.00
N LEU A 119 11.59 4.18 -6.18
CA LEU A 119 12.08 3.73 -7.50
C LEU A 119 11.39 2.45 -7.96
N GLY A 120 11.25 1.46 -7.05
CA GLY A 120 10.57 0.20 -7.36
C GLY A 120 9.09 0.37 -7.67
N TRP A 121 8.45 1.44 -7.20
CA TRP A 121 7.04 1.72 -7.46
C TRP A 121 6.76 1.99 -8.94
N GLU A 122 7.64 2.73 -9.62
CA GLU A 122 7.48 3.02 -11.05
C GLU A 122 7.55 1.74 -11.89
N GLU A 123 8.52 0.87 -11.59
CA GLU A 123 8.67 -0.42 -12.25
C GLU A 123 7.47 -1.34 -11.97
N PHE A 124 7.03 -1.39 -10.72
CA PHE A 124 5.85 -2.17 -10.32
C PHE A 124 4.59 -1.73 -11.08
N LEU A 125 4.33 -0.42 -11.13
CA LEU A 125 3.20 0.12 -11.89
C LEU A 125 3.30 -0.20 -13.38
N LYS A 126 4.49 -0.07 -13.98
CA LYS A 126 4.71 -0.40 -15.38
C LYS A 126 4.35 -1.87 -15.65
N ASN A 127 4.79 -2.78 -14.80
CA ASN A 127 4.47 -4.20 -14.92
C ASN A 127 2.96 -4.48 -14.81
N ILE A 128 2.24 -3.79 -13.92
CA ILE A 128 0.78 -3.94 -13.83
C ILE A 128 0.08 -3.39 -15.07
N VAL A 129 0.48 -2.19 -15.52
CA VAL A 129 -0.17 -1.46 -16.62
C VAL A 129 0.09 -2.11 -17.97
N GLU A 130 1.34 -2.47 -18.25
CA GLU A 130 1.76 -2.98 -19.56
C GLU A 130 1.54 -4.49 -19.67
N ASP A 131 1.85 -5.25 -18.60
CA ASP A 131 1.82 -6.72 -18.66
C ASP A 131 0.56 -7.32 -18.01
N GLY A 132 -0.29 -6.53 -17.35
CA GLY A 132 -1.50 -7.03 -16.67
C GLY A 132 -1.21 -7.96 -15.49
N LYS A 133 0.00 -7.93 -14.94
CA LYS A 133 0.49 -8.85 -13.90
C LYS A 133 0.07 -8.43 -12.49
N ILE A 134 -1.19 -8.07 -12.30
CA ILE A 134 -1.72 -7.94 -10.95
C ILE A 134 -2.19 -9.31 -10.46
N ASP A 135 -1.94 -9.63 -9.19
CA ASP A 135 -2.57 -10.77 -8.55
C ASP A 135 -4.11 -10.65 -8.64
N GLU A 136 -4.76 -11.66 -9.22
CA GLU A 136 -6.21 -11.65 -9.46
C GLU A 136 -7.01 -11.44 -8.16
N LYS A 137 -6.53 -11.99 -7.04
CA LYS A 137 -7.23 -11.87 -5.77
C LYS A 137 -7.15 -10.45 -5.23
N VAL A 138 -6.01 -9.78 -5.40
CA VAL A 138 -5.85 -8.36 -5.07
C VAL A 138 -6.76 -7.50 -5.95
N TRP A 139 -6.88 -7.82 -7.23
CA TRP A 139 -7.79 -7.13 -8.13
C TRP A 139 -9.26 -7.25 -7.71
N ASP A 140 -9.70 -8.44 -7.30
CA ASP A 140 -11.06 -8.66 -6.80
C ASP A 140 -11.37 -7.77 -5.60
N PHE A 141 -10.45 -7.66 -4.64
CA PHE A 141 -10.59 -6.78 -3.49
C PHE A 141 -10.68 -5.30 -3.88
N ILE A 142 -9.90 -4.87 -4.87
CA ILE A 142 -9.99 -3.50 -5.41
C ILE A 142 -11.37 -3.24 -6.02
N GLN A 143 -11.90 -4.20 -6.78
CA GLN A 143 -13.23 -4.08 -7.38
C GLN A 143 -14.34 -4.04 -6.33
N GLU A 144 -14.24 -4.85 -5.27
CA GLU A 144 -15.14 -4.79 -4.12
C GLU A 144 -15.15 -3.38 -3.50
N GLY A 145 -13.97 -2.83 -3.21
CA GLY A 145 -13.83 -1.49 -2.66
C GLY A 145 -14.48 -0.42 -3.54
N LYS A 146 -14.21 -0.43 -4.84
CA LYS A 146 -14.82 0.48 -5.83
C LYS A 146 -16.33 0.38 -5.86
N ASN A 147 -16.87 -0.84 -5.81
CA ASN A 147 -18.31 -1.07 -5.79
C ASN A 147 -18.95 -0.49 -4.51
N ARG A 148 -18.31 -0.67 -3.35
CA ARG A 148 -18.79 -0.11 -2.09
C ARG A 148 -18.82 1.42 -2.10
N VAL A 149 -17.79 2.08 -2.62
CA VAL A 149 -17.77 3.54 -2.81
C VAL A 149 -18.96 3.98 -3.67
N ASN A 150 -19.16 3.34 -4.83
CA ASN A 150 -20.26 3.64 -5.73
C ASN A 150 -21.64 3.50 -5.06
N HIS A 151 -21.83 2.47 -4.23
CA HIS A 151 -23.07 2.27 -3.49
C HIS A 151 -23.32 3.39 -2.47
N LEU A 152 -22.31 3.79 -1.70
CA LEU A 152 -22.44 4.87 -0.72
C LEU A 152 -22.69 6.23 -1.38
N THR A 153 -22.03 6.53 -2.50
CA THR A 153 -22.23 7.78 -3.24
C THR A 153 -23.65 7.87 -3.80
N LYS A 154 -24.19 6.77 -4.33
CA LYS A 154 -25.59 6.72 -4.79
C LYS A 154 -26.59 6.92 -3.66
N ALA A 155 -26.33 6.32 -2.49
CA ALA A 155 -27.20 6.44 -1.32
C ALA A 155 -27.23 7.85 -0.72
N LYS A 156 -26.14 8.62 -0.84
CA LYS A 156 -26.06 10.03 -0.38
C LYS A 156 -26.78 11.02 -1.30
N ASN A 157 -27.01 10.65 -2.56
CA ASN A 157 -27.64 11.50 -3.57
C ASN A 157 -29.16 11.22 -3.73
N LEU A 158 -29.74 10.38 -2.87
CA LEU A 158 -31.16 10.06 -2.76
C LEU A 158 -31.73 10.69 -1.49
#